data_AF-A0A6I3KIH0-F1
#
_entry.id   AF-A0A6I3KIH0-F1
#
_cell.length_a   1.000
_cell.length_b   1.000
_cell.length_c   1.000
_cell.angle_alpha   90.00
_cell.angle_beta   90.00
_cell.angle_gamma   90.00
#
_symmetry.space_group_name_H-M   'P 1'
#
loop_
_entity.id
_entity.type
_entity.pdbx_description
1 polymer ?
#
loop_
_entity_poly.entity_id
_entity_poly.type
_entity_poly.pdbx_seq_one_letter_code
_entity_poly.pdbx_strand_id
1 'polypeptide(L)'
;MQLPRTFDAETVAMMGRVCYDAWWELRSLNSYPSSAAAENVRGLLALSVMEAVARGERDPAALRMVALAGAASRPDTARQTPAKTGAMVLS
;
A
#
# COMPACT_ATOMS: atom_id res chain seq x y z
N MET A 1 -22.54 -15.12 2.24
CA MET A 1 -22.10 -13.74 1.93
C MET A 1 -22.33 -12.90 3.18
N GLN A 2 -21.27 -12.50 3.88
CA GLN A 2 -21.39 -11.64 5.07
C GLN A 2 -21.35 -10.19 4.59
N LEU A 3 -22.42 -9.44 4.84
CA LEU A 3 -22.53 -7.99 4.56
C LEU A 3 -21.37 -7.22 5.24
N PRO A 4 -20.93 -6.08 4.68
CA PRO A 4 -19.75 -5.38 5.18
C PRO A 4 -19.96 -4.98 6.64
N ARG A 5 -19.06 -5.44 7.51
CA ARG A 5 -18.92 -4.86 8.86
C ARG A 5 -18.59 -3.39 8.64
N THR A 6 -19.59 -2.52 8.80
CA THR A 6 -19.35 -1.09 8.85
C THR A 6 -18.46 -0.84 10.05
N PHE A 7 -17.23 -0.41 9.81
CA PHE A 7 -16.32 0.01 10.87
C PHE A 7 -16.92 1.25 11.56
N ASP A 8 -16.89 1.27 12.89
CA ASP A 8 -17.21 2.48 13.63
C ASP A 8 -16.19 3.59 13.33
N ALA A 9 -16.55 4.83 13.66
CA ALA A 9 -15.74 6.00 13.35
C ALA A 9 -14.35 5.95 14.01
N GLU A 10 -14.26 5.37 15.21
CA GLU A 10 -13.00 5.20 15.94
C GLU A 10 -12.07 4.23 15.23
N THR A 11 -12.59 3.10 14.78
CA THR A 11 -11.87 2.11 13.99
C THR A 11 -11.38 2.71 12.68
N VAL A 12 -12.21 3.47 11.97
CA VAL A 12 -11.81 4.16 10.74
C VAL A 12 -10.70 5.17 11.01
N ALA A 13 -10.81 5.96 12.08
CA ALA A 13 -9.79 6.95 12.46
C ALA A 13 -8.46 6.28 12.80
N MET A 14 -8.47 5.19 13.57
CA MET A 14 -7.29 4.38 13.89
C MET A 14 -6.65 3.84 12.61
N MET A 15 -7.43 3.23 11.71
CA MET A 15 -6.93 2.70 10.45
C MET A 15 -6.27 3.78 9.60
N GLY A 16 -6.90 4.95 9.47
CA GLY A 16 -6.36 6.10 8.75
C GLY A 16 -5.03 6.58 9.33
N ARG A 17 -4.94 6.67 10.66
CA ARG A 17 -3.72 7.08 11.36
C ARG A 17 -2.58 6.09 11.14
N VAL A 18 -2.84 4.79 11.33
CA VAL A 18 -1.85 3.73 11.08
C VAL A 18 -1.35 3.76 9.63
N CYS A 19 -2.26 3.91 8.66
CA CYS A 19 -1.87 4.01 7.25
C CYS A 19 -1.02 5.24 6.97
N TYR A 20 -1.36 6.39 7.57
CA TYR A 20 -0.61 7.64 7.42
C TYR A 20 0.81 7.52 7.97
N ASP A 21 0.95 6.96 9.18
CA ASP A 21 2.24 6.80 9.84
C ASP A 21 3.13 5.80 9.08
N ALA A 22 2.57 4.63 8.70
CA ALA A 22 3.27 3.63 7.91
C ALA A 22 3.70 4.16 6.53
N TRP A 23 2.86 4.97 5.88
CA TRP A 23 3.20 5.59 4.60
C TRP A 23 4.38 6.54 4.73
N TRP A 24 4.38 7.41 5.74
CA TRP A 24 5.47 8.38 5.93
C TRP A 24 6.81 7.72 6.22
N GLU A 25 6.80 6.67 7.02
CA GLU A 25 7.98 5.86 7.26
C GLU A 25 8.48 5.18 5.99
N LEU A 26 7.60 4.51 5.24
CA LEU A 26 8.02 3.82 4.03
C LEU A 26 8.53 4.81 2.96
N ARG A 27 7.89 5.98 2.87
CA ARG A 27 8.27 7.05 1.93
C ARG A 27 9.59 7.72 2.30
N SER A 28 9.96 7.83 3.57
CA SER A 28 11.25 8.41 3.95
C SER A 28 12.42 7.48 3.63
N LEU A 29 12.17 6.17 3.57
CA LEU A 29 13.17 5.14 3.31
C LEU A 29 13.30 4.75 1.83
N ASN A 30 12.31 5.08 1.00
CA ASN A 30 12.24 4.61 -0.39
C ASN A 30 11.99 5.76 -1.38
N SER A 31 12.57 5.64 -2.57
CA SER A 31 12.23 6.47 -3.72
C SER A 31 11.27 5.71 -4.64
N TYR A 32 10.15 6.32 -5.00
CA TYR A 32 9.19 5.72 -5.93
C TYR A 32 9.43 6.27 -7.35
N PRO A 33 9.45 5.40 -8.39
CA PRO A 33 9.76 5.81 -9.75
C PRO A 33 8.63 6.65 -10.40
N SER A 34 7.43 6.65 -9.83
CA SER A 34 6.30 7.45 -10.29
C SER A 34 5.28 7.68 -9.17
N SER A 35 4.40 8.67 -9.37
CA SER A 35 3.24 8.89 -8.49
C SER A 35 2.33 7.66 -8.43
N ALA A 36 2.10 6.98 -9.56
CA ALA A 36 1.29 5.77 -9.61
C ALA A 36 1.91 4.62 -8.77
N ALA A 37 3.24 4.47 -8.79
CA ALA A 37 3.92 3.49 -7.96
C ALA A 37 3.78 3.81 -6.47
N ALA A 38 3.89 5.08 -6.08
CA ALA A 38 3.65 5.54 -4.72
C ALA A 38 2.21 5.26 -4.26
N GLU A 39 1.21 5.61 -5.08
CA GLU A 39 -0.20 5.38 -4.76
C GLU A 39 -0.57 3.89 -4.70
N ASN A 40 0.03 3.04 -5.55
CA ASN A 40 -0.13 1.59 -5.44
C ASN A 40 0.32 1.07 -4.07
N VAL A 41 1.49 1.54 -3.60
CA VAL A 41 2.02 1.15 -2.29
C VAL A 41 1.13 1.66 -1.15
N ARG A 42 0.61 2.89 -1.24
CA ARG A 42 -0.38 3.40 -0.28
C ARG A 42 -1.65 2.55 -0.24
N GLY A 43 -2.15 2.13 -1.40
CA GLY A 43 -3.27 1.22 -1.50
C GLY A 43 -2.99 -0.13 -0.82
N LEU A 44 -1.79 -0.67 -1.00
CA LEU A 44 -1.38 -1.91 -0.33
C LEU A 44 -1.32 -1.79 1.20
N LEU A 45 -0.83 -0.67 1.73
CA LEU A 45 -0.85 -0.39 3.16
C LEU A 45 -2.29 -0.39 3.69
N ALA A 46 -3.18 0.34 3.04
CA ALA A 46 -4.59 0.43 3.43
C ALA A 46 -5.28 -0.94 3.43
N LEU A 47 -5.10 -1.73 2.36
CA LEU A 47 -5.67 -3.08 2.27
C LEU A 47 -5.17 -4.00 3.38
N SER A 48 -3.87 -3.96 3.69
CA SER A 48 -3.27 -4.79 4.74
C SER A 48 -3.83 -4.45 6.13
N VAL A 49 -4.00 -3.16 6.41
CA VAL A 49 -4.62 -2.68 7.66
C VAL A 49 -6.09 -3.08 7.73
N MET A 50 -6.86 -2.88 6.64
CA MET A 50 -8.26 -3.28 6.57
C MET A 50 -8.45 -4.78 6.83
N GLU A 51 -7.61 -5.63 6.24
CA GLU A 51 -7.67 -7.08 6.44
C GLU A 51 -7.34 -7.48 7.89
N ALA A 52 -6.32 -6.89 8.49
CA ALA A 52 -5.96 -7.13 9.88
C ALA A 52 -7.10 -6.73 10.84
N VAL A 53 -7.68 -5.55 10.65
CA VAL A 53 -8.83 -5.07 11.43
C VAL A 53 -10.06 -5.95 11.22
N ALA A 54 -10.31 -6.42 10.00
CA ALA A 54 -11.40 -7.35 9.71
C ALA A 54 -11.25 -8.69 10.46
N ARG A 55 -10.00 -9.14 10.68
CA ARG A 55 -9.66 -10.31 11.50
C ARG A 55 -9.72 -10.08 13.01
N GLY A 56 -9.93 -8.83 13.45
CA GLY A 56 -10.09 -8.49 14.87
C GLY A 56 -8.88 -7.81 15.50
N GLU A 57 -7.80 -7.55 14.76
CA GLU A 57 -6.66 -6.79 15.28
C GLU A 57 -7.10 -5.34 15.58
N ARG A 58 -6.65 -4.82 16.72
CA ARG A 58 -7.00 -3.47 17.22
C ARG A 58 -5.79 -2.73 17.80
N ASP A 59 -4.66 -3.40 18.01
CA ASP A 59 -3.44 -2.73 18.43
C ASP A 59 -2.83 -1.93 17.27
N PRO A 60 -2.73 -0.58 17.36
CA PRO A 60 -2.13 0.24 16.33
C PRO A 60 -0.69 -0.17 15.97
N ALA A 61 0.10 -0.65 16.94
CA ALA A 61 1.48 -1.06 16.69
C ALA A 61 1.53 -2.34 15.84
N ALA A 62 0.73 -3.35 16.19
CA ALA A 62 0.55 -4.56 15.38
C ALA A 62 0.04 -4.24 13.96
N LEU A 63 -0.96 -3.36 13.83
CA LEU A 63 -1.50 -2.95 12.54
C LEU A 63 -0.44 -2.27 11.66
N ARG A 64 0.41 -1.42 12.24
CA ARG A 64 1.53 -0.78 11.51
C ARG A 64 2.53 -1.82 11.01
N MET A 65 2.90 -2.79 11.85
CA MET A 65 3.80 -3.88 11.45
C MET A 65 3.23 -4.70 10.29
N VAL A 66 1.93 -5.03 10.33
CA VAL A 66 1.24 -5.75 9.24
C VAL A 66 1.22 -4.91 7.96
N ALA A 67 0.96 -3.61 8.05
CA ALA A 67 0.97 -2.71 6.90
C ALA A 67 2.33 -2.73 6.19
N LEU A 68 3.41 -2.52 6.95
CA LEU A 68 4.78 -2.50 6.43
C LEU A 68 5.18 -3.85 5.83
N ALA A 69 4.85 -4.96 6.50
CA ALA A 69 5.11 -6.30 5.99
C ALA A 69 4.34 -6.60 4.69
N GLY A 70 3.07 -6.17 4.61
CA GLY A 70 2.23 -6.36 3.42
C GLY A 70 2.72 -5.58 2.19
N ALA A 71 3.25 -4.37 2.39
CA ALA A 71 3.87 -3.58 1.33
C ALA A 71 5.22 -4.17 0.85
N ALA A 72 6.02 -4.73 1.76
CA ALA A 72 7.30 -5.37 1.43
C ALA A 72 7.14 -6.73 0.73
N SER A 73 6.07 -7.47 1.02
CA SER A 73 5.88 -8.85 0.57
C SER A 73 5.22 -8.99 -0.81
N ARG A 74 4.93 -7.88 -1.51
CA ARG A 74 4.40 -7.88 -2.88
C ARG A 74 5.44 -7.40 -3.89
N PRO A 75 6.37 -8.27 -4.32
CA PRO A 75 7.28 -7.95 -5.40
C PRO A 75 6.59 -8.22 -6.75
N ASP A 76 5.66 -7.36 -7.19
CA ASP A 76 5.43 -7.13 -8.63
C ASP A 76 4.38 -6.05 -8.92
N THR A 77 4.86 -4.85 -9.25
CA THR A 77 4.36 -4.10 -10.42
C THR A 77 5.51 -3.48 -11.23
N ALA A 78 6.76 -3.85 -10.93
CA ALA A 78 7.96 -3.27 -11.53
C ALA A 78 8.66 -4.19 -12.55
N ARG A 79 8.15 -5.40 -12.85
CA ARG A 79 8.57 -6.12 -14.07
C ARG A 79 7.65 -5.82 -15.24
N GLN A 80 7.93 -4.69 -15.90
CA GLN A 80 8.18 -4.65 -17.35
C GLN A 80 8.60 -3.23 -17.78
N THR A 81 9.90 -3.02 -17.86
CA THR A 81 10.55 -2.13 -18.83
C THR A 81 11.51 -3.01 -19.64
N PRO A 82 11.77 -2.73 -20.94
CA PRO A 82 12.70 -1.65 -21.23
C PRO A 82 12.33 -0.75 -22.41
N ALA A 83 12.85 0.47 -22.32
CA ALA A 83 13.03 1.37 -23.44
C ALA A 83 13.99 0.79 -24.50
N LYS A 84 13.81 1.30 -25.73
CA LYS A 84 14.64 1.24 -26.96
C LYS A 84 14.29 0.15 -27.98
N THR A 85 13.72 0.60 -29.10
CA THR A 85 14.37 0.45 -30.41
C THR A 85 13.92 1.63 -31.27
N GLY A 86 14.86 2.51 -31.60
CA GLY A 86 14.67 3.48 -32.67
C GLY A 86 14.50 2.71 -33.98
N ALA A 87 13.42 2.99 -34.70
CA ALA A 87 13.31 2.72 -36.11
C ALA A 87 13.01 4.05 -36.79
N MET A 88 14.10 4.68 -37.22
CA MET A 88 14.14 5.66 -38.29
C MET A 88 13.47 5.02 -39.51
N VAL A 89 12.35 5.56 -39.97
CA VAL A 89 11.83 5.27 -41.32
C VAL A 89 11.83 6.59 -42.07
N LEU A 90 12.96 6.83 -42.74
CA LEU A 90 13.02 7.64 -43.94
C LEU A 90 12.78 6.68 -45.11
N SER A 91 11.67 6.86 -45.82
CA SER A 91 11.50 6.58 -47.25
C SER A 91 10.26 7.31 -47.73
#